data_AF-A0A067FZL7-F1
#
_entry.id   AF-A0A067FZL7-F1
#
_cell.length_a   1.000
_cell.length_b   1.000
_cell.length_c   1.000
_cell.angle_alpha   90.00
_cell.angle_beta   90.00
_cell.angle_gamma   90.00
#
_symmetry.space_group_name_H-M   'P 1'
#
loop_
_entity.id
_entity.type
_entity.pdbx_description
1 polymer ?
#
loop_
_entity_poly.entity_id
_entity_poly.type
_entity_poly.pdbx_seq_one_letter_code
_entity_poly.pdbx_strand_id
1 'polypeptide(L)' 'LFFDDSTRNIECGKSIGLHTVLVGTSRRTKGADYALENIHNIREAFPELWDADEISKNIKCSENVAIETPVTA' A
#
# COMPACT_ATOMS: atom_id res chain seq x y z
N LEU A 1 -4.10 -2.23 1.95
CA LEU A 1 -3.29 -2.37 0.73
C LEU A 1 -1.86 -1.95 1.03
N PHE A 2 -0.87 -2.67 0.53
CA PHE A 2 0.56 -2.43 0.69
C PHE A 2 1.14 -2.04 -0.68
N PHE A 3 1.60 -0.80 -0.82
CA PHE A 3 2.13 -0.26 -2.08
C PHE A 3 3.64 -0.15 -1.98
N ASP A 4 4.37 -0.66 -2.98
CA ASP A 4 5.83 -0.58 -3.05
C ASP A 4 6.26 -0.70 -4.53
N ASP A 5 7.38 -0.09 -4.92
CA ASP A 5 7.95 -0.19 -6.26
C ASP A 5 9.03 -1.28 -6.37
N SER A 6 9.40 -1.89 -5.25
CA SER A 6 10.33 -3.01 -5.17
C SER A 6 9.60 -4.35 -5.21
N THR A 7 9.90 -5.16 -6.23
CA THR A 7 9.38 -6.53 -6.32
C THR A 7 9.71 -7.37 -5.09
N ARG A 8 10.89 -7.16 -4.47
CA ARG A 8 11.29 -7.87 -3.26
C ARG A 8 10.41 -7.53 -2.07
N ASN A 9 10.10 -6.26 -1.87
CA ASN A 9 9.24 -5.82 -0.77
C ASN A 9 7.82 -6.31 -0.98
N ILE A 10 7.32 -6.30 -2.21
CA ILE A 10 6.02 -6.87 -2.56
C ILE A 10 5.95 -8.37 -2.26
N GLU A 11 6.95 -9.15 -2.67
CA GLU A 11 7.01 -10.58 -2.37
C GLU A 11 7.07 -10.85 -0.86
N CYS A 12 7.85 -10.07 -0.10
CA CYS A 12 7.88 -10.15 1.36
C CYS A 12 6.52 -9.78 1.99
N GLY A 13 5.91 -8.69 1.55
CA GLY A 13 4.59 -8.28 2.02
C GLY A 13 3.54 -9.36 1.76
N LYS A 14 3.61 -10.02 0.59
CA LYS A 14 2.72 -11.12 0.25
C LYS A 14 2.95 -12.35 1.13
N SER A 15 4.20 -12.69 1.43
CA SER A 15 4.53 -13.86 2.24
C SER A 15 4.03 -13.76 3.69
N ILE A 16 3.90 -12.53 4.22
CA ILE A 16 3.30 -12.26 5.53
C ILE A 16 1.78 -11.99 5.48
N GLY A 17 1.15 -12.16 4.31
CA GLY A 17 -0.31 -12.10 4.16
C GLY A 17 -0.90 -10.73 3.81
N LEU A 18 -0.09 -9.74 3.40
CA LEU A 18 -0.62 -8.45 2.96
C LEU A 18 -1.27 -8.54 1.57
N HIS A 19 -2.21 -7.63 1.31
CA HIS A 19 -2.70 -7.34 -0.06
C HIS A 19 -1.78 -6.31 -0.70
N THR A 20 -1.13 -6.68 -1.79
CA THR A 20 0.04 -5.97 -2.30
C THR A 20 -0.19 -5.36 -3.68
N VAL A 21 0.38 -4.18 -3.91
CA VAL A 21 0.27 -3.41 -5.15
C VAL A 21 1.67 -2.99 -5.58
N LEU A 22 2.17 -3.56 -6.69
CA LEU A 22 3.45 -3.16 -7.27
C LEU A 22 3.28 -1.86 -8.07
N VAL A 23 4.02 -0.81 -7.74
CA VAL A 23 3.94 0.50 -8.39
C VAL A 23 5.10 0.68 -9.38
N GLY A 24 4.88 1.43 -10.46
CA GLY A 24 5.88 1.71 -11.50
C GLY A 24 5.80 0.77 -12.70
N THR A 25 4.78 -0.09 -12.77
CA THR A 25 4.56 -0.98 -13.91
C THR A 25 3.09 -1.36 -14.05
N SER A 26 2.64 -1.57 -15.29
CA SER A 26 1.33 -2.16 -15.59
C SER A 26 1.35 -3.69 -15.55
N ARG A 27 2.53 -4.31 -15.44
CA ARG A 27 2.68 -5.78 -15.46
C ARG A 27 2.73 -6.33 -14.04
N ARG A 28 1.74 -7.18 -13.72
CA ARG A 28 1.73 -7.92 -12.45
C ARG A 28 2.84 -8.97 -12.41
N THR A 29 3.57 -9.03 -11.31
CA THR A 29 4.59 -10.05 -11.02
C THR A 29 4.08 -11.07 -10.02
N LYS A 30 4.84 -12.15 -9.83
CA LYS A 30 4.59 -13.10 -8.73
C LYS A 30 4.72 -12.34 -7.41
N GLY A 31 3.78 -12.56 -6.50
CA GLY A 31 3.75 -11.86 -5.22
C GLY A 31 2.88 -10.60 -5.20
N ALA A 32 2.63 -9.94 -6.34
CA ALA A 32 1.76 -8.77 -6.41
C ALA A 32 0.29 -9.17 -6.64
N ASP A 33 -0.65 -8.63 -5.88
CA ASP A 33 -2.08 -8.79 -6.15
C ASP A 33 -2.53 -7.88 -7.29
N TYR A 34 -2.01 -6.66 -7.29
CA TYR A 34 -2.27 -5.63 -8.29
C TYR A 34 -0.95 -5.00 -8.79
N ALA A 35 -1.00 -4.37 -9.95
CA ALA A 35 0.10 -3.55 -10.47
C ALA A 35 -0.46 -2.20 -10.92
N LEU A 36 0.29 -1.14 -10.65
CA LEU A 36 -0.09 0.23 -10.96
C LEU A 36 1.07 0.94 -11.65
N GLU A 37 0.83 1.48 -12.84
CA GLU A 37 1.89 2.11 -13.63
C GLU A 37 2.43 3.38 -12.97
N ASN A 38 1.55 4.20 -12.40
CA ASN A 38 1.89 5.45 -11.73
C ASN A 38 1.09 5.60 -10.44
N ILE A 39 1.75 6.06 -9.36
CA ILE A 39 1.11 6.27 -8.06
C ILE A 39 -0.06 7.26 -8.11
N HIS A 40 -0.05 8.18 -9.07
CA HIS A 40 -1.13 9.15 -9.28
C HIS A 40 -2.46 8.49 -9.68
N ASN A 41 -2.41 7.27 -10.23
CA ASN A 41 -3.59 6.54 -10.68
C ASN A 41 -4.28 5.77 -9.53
N ILE A 42 -3.79 5.84 -8.28
CA ILE A 42 -4.40 5.13 -7.15
C ILE A 42 -5.88 5.48 -7.01
N ARG A 43 -6.24 6.77 -7.17
CA ARG A 43 -7.63 7.19 -6.99
C ARG A 43 -8.58 6.57 -8.02
N GLU A 44 -8.10 6.32 -9.23
CA GLU A 44 -8.87 5.66 -10.28
C GLU A 44 -8.88 4.13 -10.08
N ALA A 45 -7.74 3.56 -9.67
CA ALA A 45 -7.60 2.11 -9.49
C ALA A 45 -8.28 1.58 -8.21
N PHE A 46 -8.35 2.42 -7.18
CA PHE A 46 -8.88 2.10 -5.86
C PHE A 46 -9.72 3.29 -5.32
N PRO A 47 -10.83 3.65 -5.98
CA PRO A 47 -11.68 4.77 -5.57
C PRO A 47 -12.20 4.60 -4.13
N GLU A 48 -12.39 3.36 -3.69
CA GLU A 48 -12.87 3.02 -2.35
C GLU A 48 -11.95 3.51 -1.22
N LEU A 49 -10.67 3.80 -1.51
CA LEU A 49 -9.75 4.38 -0.52
C LEU A 49 -10.08 5.83 -0.18
N TRP A 50 -10.83 6.54 -1.04
CA TRP A 50 -11.23 7.93 -0.85
C TRP A 50 -12.69 8.10 -0.39
N ASP A 51 -13.52 7.07 -0.50
CA ASP A 51 -14.94 7.10 -0.10
C ASP A 51 -15.12 6.93 1.43
N ALA A 52 -14.23 7.52 2.22
CA ALA A 52 -14.08 7.32 3.67
C ALA A 52 -15.18 7.97 4.53
N ASP A 53 -16.12 8.71 3.95
CA ASP A 53 -17.21 9.34 4.71
C ASP A 53 -18.14 8.30 5.38
N GLU A 54 -18.24 7.07 4.86
CA GLU A 54 -19.03 5.98 5.45
C GLU A 54 -18.24 5.13 6.48
N ILE A 55 -16.91 5.04 6.36
CA ILE A 55 -16.07 4.12 7.15
C ILE A 55 -15.60 4.76 8.49
N SER A 56 -15.59 6.09 8.57
CA SER A 56 -15.18 6.86 9.75
C SER A 56 -15.95 6.53 11.04
N LYS A 57 -17.14 5.92 10.96
CA LYS A 57 -17.92 5.50 12.13
C LYS A 57 -17.38 4.24 12.83
N ASN A 58 -16.55 3.43 12.18
CA ASN A 58 -16.12 2.13 12.72
C ASN A 58 -14.61 1.89 12.78
N ILE A 59 -13.80 2.79 12.23
CA ILE A 59 -12.34 2.72 12.35
C ILE A 59 -11.88 3.88 13.21
N LYS A 60 -11.68 3.64 14.52
CA LYS A 60 -10.68 4.40 15.26
C LYS A 60 -9.33 4.06 14.63
N CYS A 61 -8.98 4.75 13.54
CA CYS A 61 -7.60 4.86 13.14
C CYS A 61 -6.93 5.52 14.34
N SER A 62 -6.21 4.71 15.12
CA SER A 62 -5.22 5.27 16.03
C SER A 62 -4.25 6.03 15.13
N GLU A 63 -4.37 7.35 15.12
CA GLU A 63 -3.21 8.19 14.83
C GLU A 63 -2.05 7.66 15.69
N ASN A 64 -0.83 7.82 15.17
CA ASN A 64 0.43 7.26 15.66
C ASN A 64 0.62 5.80 15.18
N VAL A 65 1.59 5.51 14.31
CA VAL A 65 3.01 5.55 14.66
C VAL A 65 3.86 5.89 13.43
N ALA A 66 4.40 7.11 13.37
CA ALA A 66 5.69 7.35 12.70
C ALA A 66 6.76 7.05 13.76
N ILE A 67 7.40 5.88 13.66
CA ILE A 67 8.56 5.54 14.48
C ILE A 67 9.78 6.18 13.81
N GLU A 68 10.15 7.37 14.26
CA GLU A 68 11.43 7.96 13.89
C GLU A 68 12.55 7.10 14.51
N THR A 69 13.49 6.64 13.69
CA THR A 69 14.67 5.91 14.14
C THR A 69 15.78 6.92 14.44
N PRO A 70 16.27 7.05 15.69
CA PRO A 70 17.36 7.96 15.98
C PRO A 70 18.66 7.44 15.35
N VAL A 71 19.27 8.25 14.48
CA VAL A 71 20.61 7.99 13.95
C VAL A 71 21.62 8.52 14.97
N THR A 72 22.50 7.65 15.46
CA THR A 72 23.64 8.07 16.30
C THR A 72 24.88 8.19 15.42
N ALA A 73 25.60 9.31 15.53
CA ALA A 73 26.85 9.58 14.82
C ALA A 73 28.04 8.79 15.39
#